data_AF-A0A807N8E2-F1
#
_entry.id   AF-A0A807N8E2-F1
#
_cell.length_a   1.000
_cell.length_b   1.000
_cell.length_c   1.000
_cell.angle_alpha   90.00
_cell.angle_beta   90.00
_cell.angle_gamma   90.00
#
_symmetry.space_group_name_H-M   'P 1'
#
loop_
_entity.id
_entity.type
_entity.pdbx_description
1 polymer ?
#
loop_
_entity_poly.entity_id
_entity_poly.type
_entity_poly.pdbx_seq_one_letter_code
_entity_poly.pdbx_strand_id
1 'polypeptide(L)'
;MSVRAALNIDHLLDAADDRWGVWTSGEPTLSRFASCRDVATWRGEAEWREDREVLLALGRLTRLEDSRVDATAVLVHLLLPACEAVVAARSRNTQDARHVEDVAAGYLWAEVAEYPWDDPLKGWIPQGVARRVGRALDREFGWGQSAERVWRERAAVTPEVLERIARDQDRDALKSSDVYWWALSEAGLSREDMDLLVALAVTATDDGIAARGSAGLTARAACLQVVEPGHTADQVQYRARKALGVLRAAARNGTAA
;
A
#
# COMPACT_ATOMS: atom_id res chain seq x y z
N MET A 1 14.66 4.95 16.11
CA MET A 1 15.23 3.60 16.18
C MET A 1 15.08 3.09 14.76
N SER A 2 14.87 1.82 14.47
CA SER A 2 14.38 1.40 13.15
C SER A 2 13.23 0.43 13.37
N VAL A 3 12.40 0.21 12.34
CA VAL A 3 11.32 -0.79 12.41
C VAL A 3 11.89 -2.16 12.80
N ARG A 4 13.09 -2.51 12.31
CA ARG A 4 13.86 -3.70 12.74
C ARG A 4 14.05 -3.78 14.25
N ALA A 5 14.51 -2.69 14.87
CA ALA A 5 14.78 -2.66 16.30
C ALA A 5 13.50 -2.77 17.14
N ALA A 6 12.39 -2.18 16.65
CA ALA A 6 11.09 -2.28 17.30
C ALA A 6 10.50 -3.70 17.22
N LEU A 7 10.75 -4.42 16.12
CA LEU A 7 10.34 -5.82 15.95
C LEU A 7 11.04 -6.77 16.93
N ASN A 8 12.33 -6.53 17.21
CA ASN A 8 13.15 -7.36 18.12
C ASN A 8 13.07 -8.88 17.83
N ILE A 9 13.11 -9.25 16.54
CA ILE A 9 12.88 -10.63 16.08
C ILE A 9 14.15 -11.48 15.91
N ASP A 10 15.34 -10.96 16.21
CA ASP A 10 16.61 -11.66 15.91
C ASP A 10 16.68 -13.06 16.56
N HIS A 11 16.21 -13.19 17.81
CA HIS A 11 16.11 -14.48 18.50
C HIS A 11 15.17 -15.50 17.82
N LEU A 12 14.15 -15.03 17.10
CA LEU A 12 13.23 -15.88 16.33
C LEU A 12 13.85 -16.28 14.98
N LEU A 13 14.73 -15.45 14.43
CA LEU A 13 15.48 -15.78 13.21
C LEU A 13 16.54 -16.85 13.52
N ASP A 14 17.22 -16.77 14.66
CA ASP A 14 18.12 -17.82 15.13
C ASP A 14 17.38 -19.16 15.31
N ALA A 15 16.19 -19.14 15.92
CA ALA A 15 15.34 -20.32 16.08
C ALA A 15 14.83 -20.87 14.73
N ALA A 16 14.55 -20.00 13.76
CA ALA A 16 14.18 -20.39 12.41
C ALA A 16 15.32 -21.11 11.69
N ASP A 17 16.56 -20.62 11.82
CA ASP A 17 17.74 -21.23 11.22
C ASP A 17 18.01 -22.63 11.81
N ASP A 18 17.84 -22.82 13.12
CA ASP A 18 17.91 -24.14 13.76
C ASP A 18 16.88 -25.13 13.21
N ARG A 19 15.69 -24.63 12.81
CA ARG A 19 14.59 -25.44 12.24
C ARG A 19 14.66 -25.57 10.72
N TRP A 20 15.57 -24.85 10.06
CA TRP A 20 15.63 -24.77 8.60
C TRP A 20 15.76 -26.14 7.93
N GLY A 21 16.61 -27.01 8.49
CA GLY A 21 16.78 -28.39 8.00
C GLY A 21 15.48 -29.21 8.03
N VAL A 22 14.59 -28.96 9.00
CA VAL A 22 13.28 -29.61 9.07
C VAL A 22 12.33 -29.04 8.01
N TRP A 23 12.32 -27.72 7.85
CA TRP A 23 11.44 -27.04 6.89
C TRP A 23 11.72 -27.44 5.44
N THR A 24 13.00 -27.60 5.08
CA THR A 24 13.39 -28.03 3.72
C THR A 24 12.88 -29.44 3.36
N SER A 25 12.63 -30.30 4.34
CA SER A 25 12.03 -31.63 4.09
C SER A 25 10.56 -31.55 3.66
N GLY A 26 9.80 -30.58 4.20
CA GLY A 26 8.39 -30.35 3.87
C GLY A 26 8.17 -29.38 2.72
N GLU A 27 9.11 -28.47 2.49
CA GLU A 27 9.07 -27.44 1.46
C GLU A 27 10.35 -27.51 0.59
N PRO A 28 10.38 -28.36 -0.46
CA PRO A 28 11.57 -28.56 -1.29
C PRO A 28 12.09 -27.27 -1.93
N THR A 29 11.23 -26.27 -2.17
CA THR A 29 11.61 -24.94 -2.68
C THR A 29 12.61 -24.23 -1.75
N LEU A 30 12.62 -24.55 -0.45
CA LEU A 30 13.54 -23.97 0.51
C LEU A 30 14.89 -24.70 0.57
N SER A 31 14.98 -25.94 0.05
CA SER A 31 16.19 -26.78 0.13
C SER A 31 17.43 -26.19 -0.55
N ARG A 32 17.24 -25.20 -1.44
CA ARG A 32 18.33 -24.48 -2.10
C ARG A 32 19.03 -23.44 -1.20
N PHE A 33 18.52 -23.20 0.00
CA PHE A 33 19.05 -22.22 0.95
C PHE A 33 19.51 -22.91 2.23
N ALA A 34 20.59 -22.43 2.84
CA ALA A 34 21.07 -22.98 4.11
C ALA A 34 20.53 -22.21 5.33
N SER A 35 20.02 -20.99 5.14
CA SER A 35 19.51 -20.13 6.21
C SER A 35 18.51 -19.07 5.72
N CYS A 36 17.83 -18.40 6.64
CA CYS A 36 16.98 -17.25 6.33
C CYS A 36 17.79 -16.08 5.73
N ARG A 37 19.06 -15.92 6.12
CA ARG A 37 19.97 -14.90 5.60
C ARG A 37 20.35 -15.14 4.13
N ASP A 38 20.49 -16.40 3.74
CA ASP A 38 20.76 -16.77 2.35
C ASP A 38 19.58 -16.40 1.46
N VAL A 39 18.35 -16.64 1.94
CA VAL A 39 17.13 -16.19 1.25
C VAL A 39 17.14 -14.67 1.09
N ALA A 40 17.40 -13.92 2.15
CA ALA A 40 17.44 -12.45 2.10
C ALA A 40 18.46 -11.93 1.07
N THR A 41 19.62 -12.58 0.97
CA THR A 41 20.68 -12.21 0.02
C THR A 41 20.26 -12.55 -1.42
N TRP A 42 19.77 -13.76 -1.66
CA TRP A 42 19.33 -14.22 -2.98
C TRP A 42 18.19 -13.36 -3.56
N ARG A 43 17.26 -12.90 -2.72
CA ARG A 43 16.13 -12.05 -3.14
C ARG A 43 16.54 -10.72 -3.77
N GLY A 44 17.77 -10.25 -3.55
CA GLY A 44 18.28 -9.04 -4.19
C GLY A 44 18.43 -9.17 -5.72
N GLU A 45 18.58 -10.39 -6.22
CA GLU A 45 18.84 -10.69 -7.64
C GLU A 45 17.76 -11.60 -8.26
N ALA A 46 16.83 -12.09 -7.45
CA ALA A 46 15.80 -13.03 -7.85
C ALA A 46 14.74 -12.41 -8.78
N GLU A 47 14.24 -13.21 -9.73
CA GLU A 47 13.03 -12.85 -10.46
C GLU A 47 11.80 -12.88 -9.55
N TRP A 48 10.85 -11.97 -9.79
CA TRP A 48 9.67 -11.80 -8.94
C TRP A 48 8.81 -13.07 -8.80
N ARG A 49 8.83 -13.97 -9.80
CA ARG A 49 8.09 -15.24 -9.76
C ARG A 49 8.72 -16.22 -8.77
N GLU A 50 10.04 -16.36 -8.83
CA GLU A 50 10.78 -17.22 -7.91
C GLU A 50 10.71 -16.68 -6.48
N ASP A 51 10.82 -15.36 -6.31
CA ASP A 51 10.64 -14.68 -5.02
C ASP A 51 9.28 -15.04 -4.42
N ARG A 52 8.22 -14.91 -5.23
CA ARG A 52 6.85 -15.25 -4.83
C ARG A 52 6.73 -16.71 -4.39
N GLU A 53 7.32 -17.66 -5.11
CA GLU A 53 7.26 -19.07 -4.74
C GLU A 53 7.91 -19.37 -3.39
N VAL A 54 9.06 -18.75 -3.11
CA VAL A 54 9.73 -18.87 -1.80
C VAL A 54 8.90 -18.28 -0.68
N LEU A 55 8.34 -17.07 -0.89
CA LEU A 55 7.45 -16.44 0.09
C LEU A 55 6.20 -17.29 0.37
N LEU A 56 5.63 -17.94 -0.66
CA LEU A 56 4.49 -18.84 -0.47
C LEU A 56 4.88 -20.12 0.27
N ALA A 57 6.06 -20.68 0.03
CA ALA A 57 6.58 -21.83 0.77
C ALA A 57 6.76 -21.50 2.27
N LEU A 58 7.40 -20.37 2.57
CA LEU A 58 7.50 -19.86 3.94
C LEU A 58 6.12 -19.56 4.54
N GLY A 59 5.20 -19.02 3.74
CA GLY A 59 3.82 -18.75 4.11
C GLY A 59 3.07 -20.00 4.57
N ARG A 60 3.25 -21.13 3.89
CA ARG A 60 2.65 -22.41 4.31
C ARG A 60 3.17 -22.88 5.66
N LEU A 61 4.44 -22.63 5.98
CA LEU A 61 5.01 -22.97 7.29
C LEU A 61 4.36 -22.19 8.45
N THR A 62 3.83 -20.99 8.20
CA THR A 62 3.10 -20.22 9.23
C THR A 62 1.85 -20.93 9.76
N ARG A 63 1.35 -21.92 9.01
CA ARG A 63 0.17 -22.71 9.41
C ARG A 63 0.50 -23.81 10.39
N LEU A 64 1.75 -24.30 10.37
CA LEU A 64 2.23 -25.35 11.25
C LEU A 64 2.46 -24.75 12.63
N GLU A 65 1.82 -25.29 13.66
CA GLU A 65 1.85 -24.72 15.01
C GLU A 65 3.29 -24.58 15.54
N ASP A 66 4.13 -25.59 15.33
CA ASP A 66 5.53 -25.62 15.77
C ASP A 66 6.47 -24.67 14.99
N SER A 67 6.05 -24.22 13.80
CA SER A 67 6.84 -23.34 12.92
C SER A 67 6.22 -21.95 12.77
N ARG A 68 5.02 -21.73 13.30
CA ARG A 68 4.21 -20.54 13.00
C ARG A 68 4.96 -19.26 13.29
N VAL A 69 5.44 -19.12 14.53
CA VAL A 69 6.06 -17.90 15.03
C VAL A 69 7.37 -17.61 14.28
N ASP A 70 8.22 -18.62 14.11
CA ASP A 70 9.53 -18.47 13.48
C ASP A 70 9.40 -18.21 11.97
N ALA A 71 8.49 -18.91 11.28
CA ALA A 71 8.21 -18.68 9.87
C ALA A 71 7.61 -17.27 9.64
N THR A 72 6.72 -16.82 10.53
CA THR A 72 6.24 -15.44 10.53
C THR A 72 7.38 -14.45 10.72
N ALA A 73 8.30 -14.71 11.65
CA ALA A 73 9.47 -13.85 11.87
C ALA A 73 10.37 -13.76 10.64
N VAL A 74 10.63 -14.89 9.96
CA VAL A 74 11.39 -14.91 8.70
C VAL A 74 10.67 -14.09 7.62
N LEU A 75 9.37 -14.27 7.44
CA LEU A 75 8.59 -13.50 6.47
C LEU A 75 8.60 -12.00 6.80
N VAL A 76 8.43 -11.63 8.07
CA VAL A 76 8.54 -10.24 8.52
C VAL A 76 9.91 -9.67 8.19
N HIS A 77 11.00 -10.39 8.49
CA HIS A 77 12.36 -9.98 8.16
C HIS A 77 12.55 -9.74 6.65
N LEU A 78 12.04 -10.65 5.83
CA LEU A 78 12.12 -10.57 4.37
C LEU A 78 11.29 -9.39 3.80
N LEU A 79 10.13 -9.09 4.40
CA LEU A 79 9.23 -8.04 3.92
C LEU A 79 9.56 -6.65 4.51
N LEU A 80 10.41 -6.61 5.53
CA LEU A 80 10.81 -5.40 6.25
C LEU A 80 11.30 -4.25 5.35
N PRO A 81 12.15 -4.45 4.32
CA PRO A 81 12.63 -3.34 3.50
C PRO A 81 11.50 -2.56 2.80
N ALA A 82 10.42 -3.24 2.39
CA ALA A 82 9.26 -2.59 1.79
C ALA A 82 8.48 -1.75 2.83
N CYS A 83 8.40 -2.23 4.06
CA CYS A 83 7.80 -1.48 5.17
C CYS A 83 8.66 -0.26 5.55
N GLU A 84 9.98 -0.41 5.64
CA GLU A 84 10.90 0.69 5.95
C GLU A 84 10.82 1.81 4.91
N ALA A 85 10.65 1.49 3.63
CA ALA A 85 10.42 2.47 2.58
C ALA A 85 9.13 3.28 2.81
N VAL A 86 8.04 2.63 3.23
CA VAL A 86 6.77 3.29 3.58
C VAL A 86 6.93 4.19 4.81
N VAL A 87 7.56 3.69 5.87
CA VAL A 87 7.80 4.44 7.11
C VAL A 87 8.66 5.67 6.83
N ALA A 88 9.79 5.51 6.13
CA ALA A 88 10.67 6.61 5.76
C ALA A 88 9.94 7.68 4.94
N ALA A 89 9.03 7.28 4.03
CA ALA A 89 8.25 8.23 3.25
C ALA A 89 7.32 9.09 4.11
N ARG A 90 6.78 8.52 5.19
CA ARG A 90 5.79 9.16 6.07
C ARG A 90 6.39 9.90 7.26
N SER A 91 7.51 9.41 7.79
CA SER A 91 8.19 10.02 8.93
C SER A 91 8.97 11.29 8.57
N ARG A 92 9.21 11.56 7.27
CA ARG A 92 9.98 12.72 6.77
C ARG A 92 9.62 14.09 7.37
N ASN A 93 8.37 14.30 7.77
CA ASN A 93 7.89 15.58 8.34
C ASN A 93 7.24 15.41 9.73
N THR A 94 7.46 14.27 10.40
CA THR A 94 6.80 13.95 11.67
C THR A 94 7.79 14.09 12.81
N GLN A 95 7.41 14.80 13.87
CA GLN A 95 8.28 15.00 15.04
C GLN A 95 8.50 13.71 15.85
N ASP A 96 7.60 12.73 15.72
CA ASP A 96 7.65 11.45 16.43
C ASP A 96 7.85 10.26 15.49
N ALA A 97 8.98 10.26 14.76
CA ALA A 97 9.34 9.16 13.87
C ALA A 97 9.48 7.81 14.59
N ARG A 98 9.82 7.81 15.88
CA ARG A 98 9.99 6.59 16.69
C ARG A 98 8.66 5.89 16.93
N HIS A 99 7.63 6.65 17.32
CA HIS A 99 6.30 6.06 17.51
C HIS A 99 5.76 5.46 16.21
N VAL A 100 6.04 6.08 15.05
CA VAL A 100 5.69 5.53 13.74
C VAL A 100 6.39 4.20 13.47
N GLU A 101 7.69 4.09 13.80
CA GLU A 101 8.45 2.84 13.64
C GLU A 101 7.87 1.71 14.51
N ASP A 102 7.51 1.98 15.77
CA ASP A 102 6.94 1.01 16.70
C ASP A 102 5.58 0.50 16.22
N VAL A 103 4.70 1.41 15.80
CA VAL A 103 3.38 1.05 15.26
C VAL A 103 3.51 0.28 13.94
N ALA A 104 4.44 0.68 13.07
CA ALA A 104 4.68 -0.01 11.81
C ALA A 104 5.17 -1.44 12.01
N ALA A 105 6.03 -1.67 13.01
CA ALA A 105 6.48 -3.01 13.39
C ALA A 105 5.30 -3.91 13.78
N GLY A 106 4.39 -3.40 14.62
CA GLY A 106 3.18 -4.13 15.01
C GLY A 106 2.28 -4.48 13.84
N TYR A 107 2.00 -3.51 12.94
CA TYR A 107 1.20 -3.78 11.75
C TYR A 107 1.87 -4.72 10.76
N LEU A 108 3.19 -4.63 10.57
CA LEU A 108 3.91 -5.56 9.71
C LEU A 108 3.79 -6.99 10.22
N TRP A 109 3.97 -7.20 11.53
CA TRP A 109 3.78 -8.51 12.13
C TRP A 109 2.36 -9.04 11.91
N ALA A 110 1.34 -8.23 12.25
CA ALA A 110 -0.07 -8.62 12.11
C ALA A 110 -0.43 -8.95 10.64
N GLU A 111 -0.04 -8.09 9.69
CA GLU A 111 -0.34 -8.30 8.27
C GLU A 111 0.32 -9.55 7.70
N VAL A 112 1.51 -9.93 8.18
CA VAL A 112 2.18 -11.17 7.76
C VAL A 112 1.56 -12.39 8.40
N ALA A 113 1.21 -12.31 9.69
CA ALA A 113 0.59 -13.40 10.44
C ALA A 113 -0.82 -13.73 9.91
N GLU A 114 -1.57 -12.73 9.46
CA GLU A 114 -2.93 -12.86 8.93
C GLU A 114 -2.99 -12.92 7.39
N TYR A 115 -1.84 -12.90 6.71
CA TYR A 115 -1.83 -12.92 5.25
C TYR A 115 -2.43 -14.23 4.71
N PRO A 116 -3.30 -14.18 3.68
CA PRO A 116 -3.91 -15.38 3.11
C PRO A 116 -2.90 -16.12 2.22
N TRP A 117 -1.98 -16.88 2.81
CA TRP A 117 -0.91 -17.59 2.09
C TRP A 117 -1.41 -18.67 1.11
N ASP A 118 -2.61 -19.21 1.33
CA ASP A 118 -3.24 -20.20 0.44
C ASP A 118 -3.93 -19.58 -0.78
N ASP A 119 -4.49 -18.38 -0.61
CA ASP A 119 -5.12 -17.59 -1.68
C ASP A 119 -4.53 -16.17 -1.67
N PRO A 120 -3.25 -16.05 -2.09
CA PRO A 120 -2.54 -14.79 -2.01
C PRO A 120 -3.21 -13.76 -2.91
N LEU A 121 -3.30 -12.53 -2.40
CA LEU A 121 -3.81 -11.41 -3.19
C LEU A 121 -3.08 -11.29 -4.54
N LYS A 122 -3.81 -10.81 -5.55
CA LYS A 122 -3.24 -10.51 -6.87
C LYS A 122 -2.12 -9.48 -6.73
N GLY A 123 -0.97 -9.78 -7.34
CA GLY A 123 0.18 -8.88 -7.42
C GLY A 123 1.39 -9.38 -6.63
N TRP A 124 2.36 -8.50 -6.45
CA TRP A 124 3.62 -8.80 -5.77
C TRP A 124 3.45 -8.67 -4.25
N ILE A 125 3.70 -9.76 -3.52
CA ILE A 125 3.40 -9.90 -2.08
C ILE A 125 4.02 -8.79 -1.22
N PRO A 126 5.32 -8.44 -1.35
CA PRO A 126 5.92 -7.37 -0.55
C PRO A 126 5.22 -6.03 -0.72
N GLN A 127 4.84 -5.67 -1.94
CA GLN A 127 4.11 -4.44 -2.21
C GLN A 127 2.69 -4.49 -1.64
N GLY A 128 2.02 -5.65 -1.73
CA GLY A 128 0.70 -5.86 -1.14
C GLY A 128 0.70 -5.63 0.37
N VAL A 129 1.65 -6.25 1.08
CA VAL A 129 1.82 -6.08 2.54
C VAL A 129 2.19 -4.65 2.89
N ALA A 130 3.19 -4.06 2.23
CA ALA A 130 3.61 -2.68 2.48
C ALA A 130 2.47 -1.67 2.27
N ARG A 131 1.62 -1.87 1.25
CA ARG A 131 0.44 -1.04 1.01
C ARG A 131 -0.60 -1.17 2.13
N ARG A 132 -0.80 -2.36 2.69
CA ARG A 132 -1.73 -2.55 3.82
C ARG A 132 -1.19 -1.89 5.09
N VAL A 133 0.09 -2.10 5.42
CA VAL A 133 0.77 -1.41 6.52
C VAL A 133 0.69 0.11 6.35
N GLY A 134 0.99 0.64 5.16
CA GLY A 134 0.91 2.07 4.88
C GLY A 134 -0.49 2.66 5.08
N ARG A 135 -1.54 1.91 4.72
CA ARG A 135 -2.94 2.30 4.97
C ARG A 135 -3.31 2.22 6.44
N ALA A 136 -2.79 1.24 7.18
CA ALA A 136 -2.99 1.15 8.62
C ALA A 136 -2.34 2.34 9.33
N LEU A 137 -1.10 2.68 8.96
CA LEU A 137 -0.41 3.88 9.43
C LEU A 137 -1.15 5.18 9.07
N ASP A 138 -1.71 5.29 7.87
CA ASP A 138 -2.52 6.46 7.49
C ASP A 138 -3.72 6.67 8.42
N ARG A 139 -4.40 5.58 8.77
CA ARG A 139 -5.54 5.63 9.68
C ARG A 139 -5.10 5.98 11.10
N GLU A 140 -4.05 5.32 11.60
CA GLU A 140 -3.55 5.50 12.96
C GLU A 140 -3.08 6.94 13.19
N PHE A 141 -2.27 7.47 12.27
CA PHE A 141 -1.64 8.78 12.39
C PHE A 141 -2.43 9.93 11.74
N GLY A 142 -3.63 9.67 11.24
CA GLY A 142 -4.44 10.74 10.63
C GLY A 142 -3.90 11.23 9.28
N TRP A 143 -3.02 10.48 8.61
CA TRP A 143 -2.43 10.90 7.34
C TRP A 143 -3.42 10.66 6.18
N GLY A 144 -3.95 11.75 5.63
CA GLY A 144 -4.95 11.75 4.55
C GLY A 144 -6.19 12.59 4.90
N GLN A 145 -6.90 13.10 3.89
CA GLN A 145 -8.03 14.03 4.09
C GLN A 145 -9.16 13.48 4.97
N SER A 146 -9.40 12.17 4.98
CA SER A 146 -10.40 11.53 5.84
C SER A 146 -9.89 11.28 7.26
N ALA A 147 -8.61 10.99 7.42
CA ALA A 147 -8.00 10.63 8.70
C ALA A 147 -7.70 11.88 9.54
N GLU A 148 -7.35 13.02 8.91
CA GLU A 148 -7.33 14.33 9.55
C GLU A 148 -8.71 14.72 10.12
N ARG A 149 -9.81 14.41 9.44
CA ARG A 149 -11.14 14.81 9.89
C ARG A 149 -11.59 14.03 11.14
N VAL A 150 -11.35 12.72 11.17
CA VAL A 150 -11.69 11.87 12.32
C VAL A 150 -10.86 12.21 13.56
N TRP A 151 -9.56 12.46 13.40
CA TRP A 151 -8.68 12.81 14.52
C TRP A 151 -8.87 14.24 15.01
N ARG A 152 -9.11 15.21 14.11
CA ARG A 152 -9.26 16.63 14.46
C ARG A 152 -10.61 16.93 15.11
N GLU A 153 -11.64 16.12 14.86
CA GLU A 153 -12.98 16.35 15.42
C GLU A 153 -13.13 15.83 16.86
N ARG A 154 -12.36 14.84 17.34
CA ARG A 154 -12.56 14.17 18.66
C ARG A 154 -14.05 13.94 18.99
N ALA A 155 -14.90 13.85 17.98
CA ALA A 155 -16.33 13.89 18.15
C ALA A 155 -16.75 12.49 18.53
N ALA A 156 -17.54 12.37 19.60
CA ALA A 156 -18.21 11.11 19.92
C ALA A 156 -18.87 10.60 18.63
N VAL A 157 -18.51 9.38 18.23
CA VAL A 157 -19.08 8.76 17.03
C VAL A 157 -20.55 8.54 17.32
N THR A 158 -21.40 9.44 16.82
CA THR A 158 -22.84 9.26 16.90
C THR A 158 -23.26 8.19 15.88
N PRO A 159 -24.38 7.48 16.11
CA PRO A 159 -24.91 6.50 15.17
C PRO A 159 -25.02 7.04 13.73
N GLU A 160 -25.34 8.33 13.55
CA GLU A 160 -25.45 8.93 12.23
C GLU A 160 -24.08 9.05 11.50
N VAL A 161 -22.98 9.22 12.24
CA VAL A 161 -21.63 9.23 11.67
C VAL A 161 -21.22 7.83 11.23
N LEU A 162 -21.57 6.81 12.01
CA LEU A 162 -21.33 5.40 11.73
C LEU A 162 -22.10 4.95 10.47
N GLU A 163 -23.38 5.33 10.35
CA GLU A 163 -24.18 5.07 9.15
C GLU A 163 -23.61 5.73 7.89
N ARG A 164 -23.05 6.93 8.03
CA ARG A 164 -22.41 7.62 6.90
C ARG A 164 -21.10 6.97 6.47
N ILE A 165 -20.29 6.48 7.42
CA ILE A 165 -19.07 5.72 7.11
C ILE A 165 -19.42 4.38 6.45
N ALA A 166 -20.45 3.70 6.94
CA ALA A 166 -20.96 2.47 6.33
C ALA A 166 -21.45 2.71 4.88
N ARG A 167 -22.19 3.81 4.65
CA ARG A 167 -22.62 4.21 3.29
C ARG A 167 -21.47 4.56 2.33
N ASP A 168 -20.36 5.08 2.84
CA ASP A 168 -19.16 5.34 2.02
C ASP A 168 -18.37 4.06 1.71
N GLN A 169 -18.51 3.01 2.54
CA GLN A 169 -17.96 1.67 2.28
C GLN A 169 -18.84 0.85 1.32
N ASP A 170 -20.15 1.10 1.32
CA ASP A 170 -21.16 0.48 0.42
C ASP A 170 -21.25 1.12 -0.96
N ARG A 171 -20.41 2.12 -1.27
CA ARG A 171 -20.22 2.55 -2.66
C ARG A 171 -19.45 1.46 -3.37
N ASP A 172 -20.18 0.57 -4.05
CA ASP A 172 -19.64 -0.33 -5.06
C ASP A 172 -18.50 0.37 -5.78
N ALA A 173 -17.31 -0.24 -5.77
CA ALA A 173 -16.18 0.27 -6.51
C ALA A 173 -16.62 0.39 -7.97
N LEU A 174 -16.96 1.61 -8.40
CA LEU A 174 -17.37 1.88 -9.77
C LEU A 174 -16.30 1.26 -10.67
N LYS A 175 -16.71 0.34 -11.54
CA LYS A 175 -15.79 -0.23 -12.51
C LYS A 175 -15.20 0.94 -13.29
N SER A 176 -13.90 0.92 -13.54
CA SER A 176 -13.20 2.05 -14.17
C SER A 176 -13.84 2.50 -15.49
N SER A 177 -14.53 1.59 -16.20
CA SER A 177 -15.35 1.87 -17.37
C SER A 177 -16.53 2.80 -17.09
N ASP A 178 -17.20 2.61 -15.96
CA ASP A 178 -18.46 3.29 -15.63
C ASP A 178 -18.18 4.73 -15.19
N VAL A 179 -17.07 4.95 -14.45
CA VAL A 179 -16.57 6.30 -14.14
C VAL A 179 -16.15 7.04 -15.41
N TYR A 180 -15.50 6.35 -16.34
CA TYR A 180 -15.07 6.94 -17.61
C TYR A 180 -16.28 7.38 -18.43
N TRP A 181 -17.27 6.50 -18.58
CA TRP A 181 -18.51 6.83 -19.30
C TRP A 181 -19.27 7.95 -18.62
N TRP A 182 -19.50 7.88 -17.31
CA TRP A 182 -20.16 8.93 -16.54
C TRP A 182 -19.47 10.29 -16.70
N ALA A 183 -18.14 10.33 -16.66
CA ALA A 183 -17.40 11.57 -16.79
C ALA A 183 -17.59 12.25 -18.17
N LEU A 184 -17.69 11.44 -19.23
CA LEU A 184 -17.93 11.94 -20.59
C LEU A 184 -19.40 12.32 -20.81
N SER A 185 -20.34 11.47 -20.37
CA SER A 185 -21.76 11.62 -20.70
C SER A 185 -22.51 12.55 -19.76
N GLU A 186 -22.19 12.52 -18.46
CA GLU A 186 -22.96 13.21 -17.42
C GLU A 186 -22.18 14.38 -16.81
N ALA A 187 -20.88 14.22 -16.56
CA ALA A 187 -20.08 15.30 -16.01
C ALA A 187 -19.66 16.36 -17.05
N GLY A 188 -19.83 16.06 -18.34
CA GLY A 188 -19.49 16.97 -19.44
C GLY A 188 -18.00 17.22 -19.60
N LEU A 189 -17.16 16.27 -19.16
CA LEU A 189 -15.71 16.39 -19.34
C LEU A 189 -15.32 16.00 -20.77
N SER A 190 -14.37 16.74 -21.36
CA SER A 190 -13.88 16.40 -22.68
C SER A 190 -13.09 15.08 -22.65
N ARG A 191 -13.10 14.34 -23.77
CA ARG A 191 -12.31 13.12 -23.90
C ARG A 191 -10.83 13.35 -23.67
N GLU A 192 -10.29 14.44 -24.19
CA GLU A 192 -8.88 14.78 -24.00
C GLU A 192 -8.54 15.09 -22.54
N ASP A 193 -9.42 15.76 -21.80
CA ASP A 193 -9.21 16.01 -20.37
C ASP A 193 -9.33 14.71 -19.55
N MET A 194 -10.22 13.80 -19.93
CA MET A 194 -10.31 12.48 -19.32
C MET A 194 -9.07 11.64 -19.58
N ASP A 195 -8.60 11.58 -20.83
CA ASP A 195 -7.41 10.84 -21.21
C ASP A 195 -6.17 11.42 -20.51
N LEU A 196 -6.10 12.75 -20.35
CA LEU A 196 -5.07 13.41 -19.54
C LEU A 196 -5.12 12.99 -18.07
N LEU A 197 -6.31 12.96 -17.44
CA LEU A 197 -6.45 12.53 -16.05
C LEU A 197 -6.07 11.05 -15.88
N VAL A 198 -6.40 10.19 -16.85
CA VAL A 198 -5.99 8.77 -16.84
C VAL A 198 -4.48 8.65 -16.98
N ALA A 199 -3.85 9.37 -17.91
CA ALA A 199 -2.40 9.37 -18.08
C ALA A 199 -1.69 9.80 -16.79
N LEU A 200 -2.14 10.89 -16.17
CA LEU A 200 -1.60 11.37 -14.89
C LEU A 200 -1.83 10.37 -13.75
N ALA A 201 -2.94 9.62 -13.76
CA ALA A 201 -3.23 8.59 -12.75
C ALA A 201 -2.28 7.40 -12.86
N VAL A 202 -2.04 6.93 -14.08
CA VAL A 202 -1.10 5.84 -14.38
C VAL A 202 0.30 6.26 -13.96
N THR A 203 0.77 7.42 -14.42
CA THR A 203 2.10 7.95 -14.06
C THR A 203 2.28 8.12 -12.56
N ALA A 204 1.29 8.70 -11.87
CA ALA A 204 1.39 8.88 -10.41
C ALA A 204 1.41 7.55 -9.63
N THR A 205 0.76 6.51 -10.18
CA THR A 205 0.74 5.16 -9.60
C THR A 205 2.08 4.45 -9.82
N ASP A 206 2.62 4.49 -11.04
CA ASP A 206 3.86 3.83 -11.42
C ASP A 206 5.07 4.40 -10.65
N ASP A 207 5.08 5.72 -10.44
CA ASP A 207 6.14 6.40 -9.69
C ASP A 207 5.96 6.33 -8.15
N GLY A 208 4.90 5.67 -7.67
CA GLY A 208 4.60 5.59 -6.24
C GLY A 208 4.43 6.97 -5.58
N ILE A 209 3.95 7.97 -6.32
CA ILE A 209 3.77 9.33 -5.82
C ILE A 209 2.70 9.30 -4.73
N ALA A 210 3.14 9.39 -3.47
CA ALA A 210 2.25 9.39 -2.33
C ALA A 210 1.10 10.40 -2.52
N ALA A 211 -0.13 9.91 -2.42
CA ALA A 211 -1.37 10.64 -2.68
C ALA A 211 -1.59 11.78 -1.67
N ARG A 212 -0.82 12.86 -1.76
CA ARG A 212 -1.12 14.12 -1.07
C ARG A 212 -2.05 14.95 -1.95
N GLY A 213 -3.35 14.76 -1.75
CA GLY A 213 -4.40 15.46 -2.49
C GLY A 213 -4.51 15.03 -3.96
N SER A 214 -5.75 14.99 -4.47
CA SER A 214 -6.05 14.69 -5.89
C SER A 214 -5.35 13.44 -6.45
N ALA A 215 -5.06 12.43 -5.62
CA ALA A 215 -4.42 11.17 -6.01
C ALA A 215 -3.10 11.30 -6.80
N GLY A 216 -2.36 12.40 -6.64
CA GLY A 216 -1.12 12.63 -7.42
C GLY A 216 -1.36 13.14 -8.84
N LEU A 217 -2.61 13.29 -9.28
CA LEU A 217 -2.99 13.80 -10.61
C LEU A 217 -2.51 15.24 -10.87
N THR A 218 -2.25 15.99 -9.80
CA THR A 218 -1.73 17.35 -9.88
C THR A 218 -0.28 17.43 -9.39
N ALA A 219 0.41 16.30 -9.18
CA ALA A 219 1.79 16.30 -8.76
C ALA A 219 2.70 16.81 -9.88
N ARG A 220 3.63 17.70 -9.56
CA ARG A 220 4.55 18.28 -10.55
C ARG A 220 5.35 17.20 -11.29
N ALA A 221 5.77 16.15 -10.59
CA ALA A 221 6.50 15.03 -11.17
C ALA A 221 5.67 14.29 -12.25
N ALA A 222 4.40 13.97 -11.96
CA ALA A 222 3.50 13.36 -12.95
C ALA A 222 3.23 14.31 -14.13
N CYS A 223 2.99 15.60 -13.87
CA CYS A 223 2.77 16.59 -14.93
C CYS A 223 3.99 16.76 -15.84
N LEU A 224 5.21 16.58 -15.34
CA LEU A 224 6.43 16.65 -16.15
C LEU A 224 6.60 15.47 -17.10
N GLN A 225 6.07 14.30 -16.77
CA GLN A 225 6.17 13.12 -17.64
C GLN A 225 5.08 13.08 -18.72
N VAL A 226 3.91 13.67 -18.44
CA VAL A 226 2.76 13.69 -19.36
C VAL A 226 2.76 14.96 -20.24
N VAL A 227 3.69 15.90 -20.05
CA VAL A 227 3.73 17.15 -20.83
C VAL A 227 4.10 16.89 -22.29
N GLU A 228 3.28 17.40 -23.20
CA GLU A 228 3.55 17.35 -24.63
C GLU A 228 4.47 18.50 -25.08
N PRO A 229 5.21 18.33 -26.20
CA PRO A 229 6.00 19.43 -26.78
C PRO A 229 5.16 20.69 -26.99
N GLY A 230 5.67 21.83 -26.50
CA GLY A 230 4.98 23.12 -26.60
C GLY A 230 4.09 23.47 -25.40
N HIS A 231 3.96 22.58 -24.41
CA HIS A 231 3.24 22.85 -23.16
C HIS A 231 4.19 22.85 -21.96
N THR A 232 3.76 23.48 -20.86
CA THR A 232 4.48 23.45 -19.58
C THR A 232 3.78 22.56 -18.56
N ALA A 233 4.53 22.01 -17.61
CA ALA A 233 3.96 21.23 -16.51
C ALA A 233 2.92 22.04 -15.70
N ASP A 234 3.08 23.36 -15.62
CA ASP A 234 2.12 24.24 -14.93
C ASP A 234 0.79 24.34 -15.71
N GLN A 235 0.83 24.37 -17.04
CA GLN A 235 -0.37 24.32 -17.89
C GLN A 235 -1.08 22.97 -17.76
N VAL A 236 -0.33 21.87 -17.76
CA VAL A 236 -0.87 20.51 -17.52
C VAL A 236 -1.52 20.43 -16.13
N GLN A 237 -0.85 20.94 -15.11
CA GLN A 237 -1.37 20.97 -13.74
C GLN A 237 -2.65 21.83 -13.63
N TYR A 238 -2.68 22.98 -14.29
CA TYR A 238 -3.86 23.85 -14.35
C TYR A 238 -5.05 23.15 -15.04
N ARG A 239 -4.80 22.50 -16.18
CA ARG A 239 -5.78 21.72 -16.93
C ARG A 239 -6.35 20.57 -16.10
N ALA A 240 -5.49 19.81 -15.42
CA ALA A 240 -5.89 18.75 -14.50
C ALA A 240 -6.75 19.28 -13.33
N ARG A 241 -6.39 20.43 -12.72
CA ARG A 241 -7.21 21.07 -11.67
C ARG A 241 -8.59 21.49 -12.18
N LYS A 242 -8.65 22.07 -13.38
CA LYS A 242 -9.91 22.48 -14.00
C LYS A 242 -10.81 21.27 -14.27
N ALA A 243 -10.26 20.20 -14.83
CA ALA A 243 -10.96 18.95 -15.11
C ALA A 243 -11.50 18.29 -13.82
N LEU A 244 -10.68 18.22 -12.76
CA LEU A 244 -11.11 17.76 -11.44
C LEU A 244 -12.20 18.67 -10.83
N GLY A 245 -12.16 19.97 -11.11
CA GLY A 245 -13.19 20.92 -10.72
C GLY A 245 -14.55 20.60 -11.36
N VAL A 246 -14.57 20.27 -12.66
CA VAL A 246 -15.77 19.85 -13.39
C VAL A 246 -16.33 18.57 -12.79
N LEU A 247 -15.50 17.54 -12.58
CA LEU A 247 -15.93 16.27 -11.98
C LEU A 247 -16.49 16.46 -10.56
N ARG A 248 -15.86 17.32 -9.74
CA ARG A 248 -16.35 17.65 -8.40
C ARG A 248 -17.69 18.39 -8.43
N ALA A 249 -17.87 19.31 -9.36
CA ALA A 249 -19.13 20.04 -9.51
C ALA A 249 -20.26 19.09 -9.95
N ALA A 250 -19.99 18.25 -10.95
CA ALA A 250 -20.94 17.24 -11.43
C ALA A 250 -21.33 16.24 -10.33
N ALA A 251 -20.34 15.71 -9.59
CA ALA A 251 -20.60 14.78 -8.50
C ALA A 251 -21.43 15.39 -7.36
N ARG A 252 -21.28 16.69 -7.08
CA ARG A 252 -22.10 17.42 -6.08
C ARG A 252 -23.53 17.65 -6.55
N ASN A 253 -23.71 17.89 -7.85
CA ASN A 253 -25.02 18.13 -8.44
C ASN A 253 -25.80 16.82 -8.69
N GLY A 254 -25.11 15.70 -8.93
CA GLY A 254 -25.71 14.38 -9.09
C GLY A 254 -26.20 13.72 -7.80
N THR A 255 -25.73 14.18 -6.62
CA THR A 255 -26.23 13.70 -5.31
C THR A 255 -27.54 14.36 -4.84
N ALA A 256 -28.14 15.22 -5.66
CA ALA A 256 -29.38 15.94 -5.35
C ALA A 256 -30.61 15.43 -6.13
N ALA A 257 -30.51 14.27 -6.78
CA ALA A 257 -31.61 13.59 -7.47
C ALA A 257 -31.96 12.27 -6.78
#